data_AF-A0A0T5Z778-F1
#
_entry.id   AF-A0A0T5Z778-F1
#
_cell.length_a   1.000
_cell.length_b   1.000
_cell.length_c   1.000
_cell.angle_alpha   90.00
_cell.angle_beta   90.00
_cell.angle_gamma   90.00
#
_symmetry.space_group_name_H-M   'P 1'
#
loop_
_entity.id
_entity.type
_entity.pdbx_description
1 polymer ?
#
loop_
_entity_poly.entity_id
_entity_poly.type
_entity_poly.pdbx_seq_one_letter_code
_entity_poly.pdbx_strand_id
1 'polypeptide(L)'
;DLKSAKLGVKLPTPENDSFITGLRSATRGKQDVRVVLDLKGAVKPKSFLLKPNRQYGHRLVVDLYEKGKSAAKRSIPVKALANAGERDVVIAVDAGHGGEDPGARGKHGTYEKDVVLAIARKLVKQINRRKGMRGVLVRNGDYYLGLRKRMKIARRHRADLFISIHADSFRDSKVTGASVYTLSRKG
;
A
#
# COMPACT_ATOMS: atom_id res chain seq x y z
N ASP A 1 3.15 4.67 24.39
CA ASP A 1 2.33 4.37 25.58
C ASP A 1 0.88 4.72 25.30
N LEU A 2 -0.02 3.83 25.68
CA LEU A 2 -1.47 3.97 25.57
C LEU A 2 -2.01 4.17 26.98
N LYS A 3 -2.66 5.31 27.21
CA LYS A 3 -3.20 5.68 28.52
C LYS A 3 -4.49 4.91 28.80
N SER A 4 -4.69 4.52 30.07
CA SER A 4 -5.94 3.89 30.53
C SER A 4 -6.38 2.72 29.65
N ALA A 5 -5.43 1.87 29.26
CA ALA A 5 -5.64 0.76 28.34
C ALA A 5 -5.17 -0.56 28.96
N LYS A 6 -5.79 -1.67 28.53
CA LYS A 6 -5.32 -3.02 28.82
C LYS A 6 -5.18 -3.79 27.52
N LEU A 7 -4.17 -4.65 27.46
CA LEU A 7 -3.97 -5.49 26.29
C LEU A 7 -4.94 -6.68 26.36
N GLY A 8 -5.95 -6.69 25.49
CA GLY A 8 -6.97 -7.76 25.46
C GLY A 8 -6.61 -8.95 24.58
N VAL A 9 -5.48 -8.88 23.85
CA VAL A 9 -5.05 -9.91 22.89
C VAL A 9 -3.53 -10.08 22.96
N LYS A 10 -3.05 -11.26 22.55
CA LYS A 10 -1.61 -11.49 22.36
C LYS A 10 -1.11 -10.68 21.16
N LEU A 11 0.06 -10.05 21.29
CA LEU A 11 0.69 -9.34 20.18
C LEU A 11 1.14 -10.34 19.09
N PRO A 12 0.96 -9.99 17.80
CA PRO A 12 1.42 -10.84 16.70
C PRO A 12 2.95 -10.87 16.63
N THR A 13 3.49 -11.99 16.14
CA THR A 13 4.92 -12.12 15.83
C THR A 13 5.20 -11.49 14.45
N PRO A 14 6.14 -10.54 14.33
CA PRO A 14 6.46 -9.88 13.07
C PRO A 14 7.35 -10.76 12.17
N GLU A 15 6.78 -11.84 11.61
CA GLU A 15 7.49 -12.72 10.68
C GLU A 15 7.73 -12.01 9.33
N ASN A 16 8.99 -11.97 8.87
CA ASN A 16 9.41 -11.35 7.61
C ASN A 16 9.03 -9.86 7.44
N ASP A 17 8.78 -9.12 8.53
CA ASP A 17 8.46 -7.69 8.45
C ASP A 17 9.69 -6.88 7.97
N SER A 18 9.46 -5.84 7.16
CA SER A 18 10.55 -5.04 6.58
C SER A 18 11.21 -4.07 7.57
N PHE A 19 10.55 -3.74 8.68
CA PHE A 19 10.97 -2.73 9.64
C PHE A 19 11.13 -3.26 11.06
N ILE A 20 10.33 -4.26 11.45
CA ILE A 20 10.19 -4.72 12.83
C ILE A 20 10.89 -6.08 12.99
N THR A 21 11.67 -6.24 14.06
CA THR A 21 12.25 -7.53 14.49
C THR A 21 11.48 -8.15 15.66
N GLY A 22 10.83 -7.33 16.47
CA GLY A 22 10.14 -7.77 17.67
C GLY A 22 9.03 -6.81 18.09
N LEU A 23 8.00 -7.36 18.72
CA LEU A 23 6.88 -6.60 19.25
C LEU A 23 6.62 -7.05 20.69
N ARG A 24 6.75 -6.12 21.64
CA ARG A 24 6.63 -6.40 23.08
C ARG A 24 5.65 -5.44 23.73
N SER A 25 5.04 -5.87 24.82
CA SER A 25 4.18 -5.00 25.64
C SER A 25 4.47 -5.18 27.12
N ALA A 26 4.36 -4.08 27.87
CA ALA A 26 4.41 -4.09 29.32
C ALA A 26 3.34 -3.14 29.87
N THR A 27 2.79 -3.46 31.04
CA THR A 27 2.00 -2.51 31.81
C THR A 27 2.94 -1.44 32.38
N ARG A 28 2.52 -0.17 32.27
CA ARG A 28 3.25 0.98 32.83
C ARG A 28 2.37 1.62 33.90
N GLY A 29 2.82 1.61 35.14
CA GLY A 29 2.01 2.06 36.28
C GLY A 29 0.76 1.17 36.48
N LYS A 30 -0.36 1.76 36.91
CA LYS A 30 -1.58 1.01 37.27
C LYS A 30 -2.52 0.69 36.09
N GLN A 31 -2.50 1.48 35.01
CA GLN A 31 -3.51 1.39 33.94
C GLN A 31 -3.01 1.69 32.52
N ASP A 32 -1.72 1.94 32.30
CA ASP A 32 -1.21 2.23 30.96
C ASP A 32 -0.55 1.00 30.34
N VAL A 33 -0.60 0.91 29.01
CA VAL A 33 0.11 -0.11 28.24
C VAL A 33 1.21 0.54 27.42
N ARG A 34 2.44 0.06 27.59
CA ARG A 34 3.56 0.36 26.70
C ARG A 34 3.68 -0.73 25.67
N VAL A 35 3.65 -0.36 24.39
CA VAL A 35 4.01 -1.24 23.27
C VAL A 35 5.36 -0.79 22.74
N VAL A 36 6.29 -1.73 22.59
CA VAL A 36 7.67 -1.52 22.11
C VAL A 36 7.84 -2.28 20.81
N LEU A 37 8.24 -1.56 19.75
CA LEU A 37 8.60 -2.12 18.46
C LEU A 37 10.12 -2.15 18.39
N ASP A 38 10.71 -3.33 18.33
CA ASP A 38 12.13 -3.51 18.05
C ASP A 38 12.34 -3.38 16.54
N LEU A 39 13.25 -2.51 16.12
CA LEU A 39 13.39 -2.10 14.72
C LEU A 39 14.69 -2.62 14.09
N LYS A 40 14.61 -3.02 12.82
CA LYS A 40 15.77 -3.40 11.99
C LYS A 40 16.71 -2.24 11.67
N GLY A 41 16.22 -1.01 11.79
CA GLY A 41 16.98 0.19 11.48
C GLY A 41 16.24 1.48 11.82
N ALA A 42 16.87 2.62 11.55
CA ALA A 42 16.29 3.92 11.87
C ALA A 42 15.06 4.24 11.00
N VAL A 43 13.93 4.49 11.66
CA VAL A 43 12.68 4.89 11.01
C VAL A 43 12.22 6.28 11.47
N LYS A 44 11.39 6.92 10.66
CA LYS A 44 10.58 8.09 11.01
C LYS A 44 9.14 7.61 11.22
N PRO A 45 8.67 7.47 12.47
CA PRO A 45 7.30 7.04 12.72
C PRO A 45 6.30 8.16 12.42
N LYS A 46 5.09 7.80 12.03
CA LYS A 46 3.94 8.70 11.96
C LYS A 46 2.71 7.99 12.51
N SER A 47 2.10 8.55 13.54
CA SER A 47 0.86 8.03 14.11
C SER A 47 -0.36 8.88 13.75
N PHE A 48 -1.52 8.24 13.64
CA PHE A 48 -2.81 8.91 13.50
C PHE A 48 -3.95 8.00 13.97
N LEU A 49 -5.08 8.61 14.33
CA LEU A 49 -6.28 7.90 14.74
C LEU A 49 -7.25 7.77 13.56
N LEU A 50 -7.88 6.60 13.43
CA LEU A 50 -9.00 6.38 12.55
C LEU A 50 -10.28 6.24 13.37
N LYS A 51 -11.35 6.86 12.86
CA LYS A 51 -12.70 6.67 13.38
C LYS A 51 -13.15 5.22 13.14
N PRO A 52 -14.06 4.71 13.99
CA PRO A 52 -14.68 3.40 13.77
C PRO A 52 -15.44 3.35 12.45
N ASN A 53 -15.59 2.14 11.92
CA ASN A 53 -16.46 1.83 10.78
C ASN A 53 -17.32 0.60 11.12
N ARG A 54 -18.05 0.03 10.13
CA ARG A 54 -18.93 -1.12 10.36
C ARG A 54 -18.21 -2.39 10.85
N GLN A 55 -16.89 -2.52 10.61
CA GLN A 55 -16.11 -3.72 10.90
C GLN A 55 -15.15 -3.54 12.09
N TYR A 56 -14.62 -2.33 12.30
CA TYR A 56 -13.58 -2.06 13.28
C TYR A 56 -13.94 -0.85 14.16
N GLY A 57 -13.55 -0.93 15.43
CA GLY A 57 -13.63 0.19 16.38
C GLY A 57 -12.61 1.30 16.07
N HIS A 58 -12.37 2.16 17.07
CA HIS A 58 -11.30 3.16 17.00
C HIS A 58 -9.94 2.48 16.78
N ARG A 59 -9.14 3.02 15.87
CA ARG A 59 -7.81 2.46 15.55
C ARG A 59 -6.74 3.52 15.70
N LEU A 60 -5.64 3.16 16.33
CA LEU A 60 -4.38 3.90 16.26
C LEU A 60 -3.50 3.23 15.21
N VAL A 61 -3.17 3.98 14.16
CA VAL A 61 -2.25 3.53 13.11
C VAL A 61 -0.88 4.15 13.36
N VAL A 62 0.17 3.34 13.23
CA VAL A 62 1.56 3.77 13.33
C VAL A 62 2.29 3.34 12.05
N ASP A 63 2.52 4.29 11.16
CA ASP A 63 3.33 4.08 9.95
C ASP A 63 4.82 4.21 10.31
N LEU A 64 5.65 3.30 9.83
CA LEU A 64 7.11 3.39 9.91
C LEU A 64 7.69 3.70 8.53
N TYR A 65 8.48 4.77 8.42
CA TYR A 65 9.15 5.19 7.18
C TYR A 65 10.66 5.08 7.33
N GLU A 66 11.41 4.64 6.33
CA GLU A 66 12.89 4.70 6.38
C GLU A 66 13.38 6.15 6.59
N LYS A 67 14.26 6.35 7.57
CA LYS A 67 14.89 7.65 7.82
C LYS A 67 15.94 7.89 6.73
N GLY A 68 15.74 8.91 5.89
CA GLY A 68 16.66 9.29 4.80
C GLY A 68 16.05 9.24 3.39
N LYS A 69 14.97 8.49 3.17
CA LYS A 69 14.19 8.58 1.92
C LYS A 69 13.13 9.66 2.04
N SER A 70 13.56 10.91 1.94
CA SER A 70 12.65 12.04 1.86
C SER A 70 11.76 11.87 0.63
N ALA A 71 10.44 11.92 0.82
CA ALA A 71 9.49 12.07 -0.27
C ALA A 71 9.73 13.43 -0.92
N ALA A 72 10.67 13.50 -1.87
CA ALA A 72 11.00 14.72 -2.59
C ALA A 72 9.70 15.31 -3.15
N LYS A 73 9.28 16.43 -2.55
CA LYS A 73 8.26 17.33 -3.10
C LYS A 73 8.98 18.12 -4.19
N ARG A 74 8.99 17.60 -5.41
CA ARG A 74 9.19 18.43 -6.60
C ARG A 74 7.88 18.42 -7.36
N SER A 75 7.16 19.53 -7.31
CA SER A 75 6.16 19.86 -8.31
C SER A 75 6.92 20.03 -9.63
N ILE A 76 6.79 19.07 -10.53
CA ILE A 76 7.32 19.20 -11.88
C ILE A 76 6.10 19.45 -12.78
N PRO A 77 6.08 20.55 -13.56
CA PRO A 77 5.04 20.78 -14.54
C PRO A 77 5.10 19.65 -15.58
N VAL A 78 3.93 19.18 -16.02
CA VAL A 78 3.83 18.22 -17.11
C VAL A 78 4.23 18.95 -18.38
N LYS A 79 5.53 18.93 -18.71
CA LYS A 79 6.01 19.43 -20.00
C LYS A 79 5.70 18.36 -21.03
N ALA A 80 4.86 18.72 -21.99
CA ALA A 80 4.49 17.91 -23.14
C ALA A 80 5.73 17.38 -23.85
N LEU A 81 5.61 16.13 -24.31
CA LEU A 81 6.56 15.41 -25.14
C LEU A 81 6.85 16.19 -26.42
N ALA A 82 7.99 16.88 -26.45
CA ALA A 82 8.65 17.26 -27.68
C ALA A 82 10.16 17.22 -27.39
N ASN A 83 10.86 16.31 -28.07
CA ASN A 83 12.32 16.25 -28.19
C ASN A 83 13.12 15.73 -26.97
N ALA A 84 13.10 14.42 -26.76
CA ALA A 84 14.21 13.70 -26.14
C ALA A 84 14.28 12.30 -26.78
N GLY A 85 15.46 11.82 -27.13
CA GLY A 85 15.66 10.48 -27.70
C GLY A 85 15.04 9.36 -26.86
N GLU A 86 14.94 8.16 -27.43
CA GLU A 86 14.24 6.95 -26.94
C GLU A 86 14.44 6.66 -25.43
N ARG A 87 13.77 7.41 -24.55
CA ARG A 87 13.69 7.07 -23.12
C ARG A 87 12.66 5.97 -22.96
N ASP A 88 12.90 5.08 -22.00
CA ASP A 88 11.94 4.02 -21.69
C ASP A 88 10.53 4.57 -21.43
N VAL A 89 9.52 3.87 -21.93
CA VAL A 89 8.12 4.05 -21.55
C VAL A 89 7.95 3.54 -20.13
N VAL A 90 7.58 4.43 -19.22
CA VAL A 90 7.46 4.13 -17.80
C VAL A 90 6.02 3.79 -17.46
N ILE A 91 5.77 2.59 -16.96
CA ILE A 91 4.43 2.12 -16.57
C ILE A 91 4.40 1.95 -15.04
N ALA A 92 3.59 2.77 -14.37
CA ALA A 92 3.27 2.58 -12.96
C ALA A 92 2.15 1.54 -12.82
N VAL A 93 2.42 0.49 -12.06
CA VAL A 93 1.48 -0.60 -11.77
C VAL A 93 1.09 -0.53 -10.29
N ASP A 94 -0.19 -0.27 -10.05
CA ASP A 94 -0.80 -0.10 -8.74
C ASP A 94 -1.59 -1.34 -8.36
N ALA A 95 -1.12 -2.06 -7.34
CA ALA A 95 -1.88 -3.12 -6.71
C ALA A 95 -2.90 -2.50 -5.76
N GLY A 96 -4.20 -2.68 -6.03
CA GLY A 96 -5.29 -2.21 -5.18
C GLY A 96 -5.13 -2.63 -3.72
N HIS A 97 -5.82 -1.91 -2.83
CA HIS A 97 -5.90 -2.25 -1.40
C HIS A 97 -4.52 -2.38 -0.71
N GLY A 98 -4.44 -3.11 0.40
CA GLY A 98 -3.22 -3.39 1.15
C GLY A 98 -3.32 -3.05 2.64
N GLY A 99 -2.56 -3.79 3.46
CA GLY A 99 -2.57 -3.67 4.91
C GLY A 99 -3.94 -3.97 5.49
N GLU A 100 -4.50 -2.99 6.19
CA GLU A 100 -5.83 -3.08 6.82
C GLU A 100 -7.01 -3.05 5.84
N ASP A 101 -6.77 -2.69 4.59
CA ASP A 101 -7.76 -2.76 3.52
C ASP A 101 -7.55 -4.09 2.75
N PRO A 102 -8.37 -5.13 2.99
CA PRO A 102 -8.22 -6.42 2.32
C PRO A 102 -8.73 -6.43 0.88
N GLY A 103 -9.54 -5.42 0.49
CA GLY A 103 -10.39 -5.50 -0.69
C GLY A 103 -11.46 -6.58 -0.58
N ALA A 104 -11.91 -7.07 -1.73
CA ALA A 104 -12.86 -8.17 -1.80
C ALA A 104 -12.30 -9.46 -1.17
N ARG A 105 -13.22 -10.27 -0.60
CA ARG A 105 -12.90 -11.58 -0.03
C ARG A 105 -13.62 -12.67 -0.83
N GLY A 106 -12.85 -13.61 -1.37
CA GLY A 106 -13.37 -14.76 -2.10
C GLY A 106 -14.02 -15.80 -1.17
N LYS A 107 -14.82 -16.70 -1.76
CA LYS A 107 -15.55 -17.75 -1.04
C LYS A 107 -14.66 -18.64 -0.15
N HIS A 108 -13.44 -18.91 -0.59
CA HIS A 108 -12.45 -19.73 0.14
C HIS A 108 -11.52 -18.90 1.03
N GLY A 109 -11.84 -17.61 1.27
CA GLY A 109 -11.07 -16.75 2.16
C GLY A 109 -9.90 -16.00 1.52
N THR A 110 -9.71 -16.10 0.20
CA THR A 110 -8.71 -15.34 -0.54
C THR A 110 -8.98 -13.83 -0.44
N TYR A 111 -7.94 -13.02 -0.20
CA TYR A 111 -8.05 -11.57 -0.21
C TYR A 111 -7.60 -10.98 -1.54
N GLU A 112 -8.36 -10.02 -2.05
CA GLU A 112 -8.03 -9.26 -3.26
C GLU A 112 -6.64 -8.65 -3.17
N LYS A 113 -6.29 -8.02 -2.04
CA LYS A 113 -4.99 -7.35 -1.84
C LYS A 113 -3.77 -8.24 -2.11
N ASP A 114 -3.90 -9.55 -1.90
CA ASP A 114 -2.83 -10.53 -2.10
C ASP A 114 -2.73 -10.94 -3.57
N VAL A 115 -3.89 -11.21 -4.18
CA VAL A 115 -4.01 -11.57 -5.59
C VAL A 115 -3.49 -10.44 -6.48
N VAL A 116 -3.95 -9.21 -6.25
CA VAL A 116 -3.59 -8.05 -7.08
C VAL A 116 -2.11 -7.67 -6.92
N LEU A 117 -1.52 -7.85 -5.73
CA LEU A 117 -0.07 -7.65 -5.53
C LEU A 117 0.75 -8.70 -6.29
N ALA A 118 0.31 -9.97 -6.28
CA ALA A 118 0.97 -11.02 -7.04
C ALA A 118 0.90 -10.76 -8.56
N ILE A 119 -0.25 -10.34 -9.08
CA ILE A 119 -0.43 -9.96 -10.49
C ILE A 119 0.45 -8.76 -10.83
N ALA A 120 0.46 -7.71 -10.00
CA ALA A 120 1.26 -6.51 -10.24
C ALA A 120 2.76 -6.83 -10.35
N ARG A 121 3.30 -7.69 -9.47
CA ARG A 121 4.70 -8.14 -9.55
C ARG A 121 4.99 -8.88 -10.85
N LYS A 122 4.10 -9.80 -11.26
CA LYS A 122 4.24 -10.54 -12.52
C LYS A 122 4.21 -9.58 -13.72
N LEU A 123 3.31 -8.60 -13.72
CA LEU A 123 3.21 -7.61 -14.79
C LEU A 123 4.48 -6.76 -14.89
N VAL A 124 4.98 -6.21 -13.77
CA VAL A 124 6.22 -5.42 -13.77
C VAL A 124 7.42 -6.24 -14.26
N LYS A 125 7.52 -7.52 -13.87
CA LYS A 125 8.56 -8.42 -14.38
C LYS A 125 8.45 -8.60 -15.90
N GLN A 126 7.24 -8.68 -16.46
CA GLN A 126 7.04 -8.79 -17.90
C GLN A 126 7.35 -7.48 -18.63
N ILE A 127 6.98 -6.33 -18.08
CA ILE A 127 7.30 -5.01 -18.63
C ILE A 127 8.81 -4.83 -18.72
N ASN A 128 9.54 -5.12 -17.63
CA ASN A 128 10.99 -4.95 -17.56
C ASN A 128 11.80 -5.89 -18.47
N ARG A 129 11.16 -6.88 -19.10
CA ARG A 129 11.78 -7.76 -20.10
C ARG A 129 11.72 -7.18 -21.52
N ARG A 130 10.92 -6.14 -21.75
CA ARG A 130 10.76 -5.51 -23.06
C ARG A 130 11.72 -4.33 -23.18
N LYS A 131 12.52 -4.31 -24.26
CA LYS A 131 13.41 -3.19 -24.57
C LYS A 131 12.58 -1.90 -24.70
N GLY A 132 13.06 -0.80 -24.13
CA GLY A 132 12.38 0.49 -24.17
C GLY A 132 11.22 0.64 -23.18
N MET A 133 11.08 -0.26 -22.19
CA MET A 133 9.99 -0.21 -21.20
C MET A 133 10.50 -0.41 -19.77
N ARG A 134 9.87 0.30 -18.82
CA ARG A 134 10.19 0.20 -17.39
C ARG A 134 8.93 0.17 -16.54
N GLY A 135 8.72 -0.93 -15.82
CA GLY A 135 7.64 -1.12 -14.86
C GLY A 135 8.01 -0.62 -13.47
N VAL A 136 7.10 0.08 -12.81
CA VAL A 136 7.24 0.59 -11.44
C VAL A 136 6.08 0.12 -10.59
N LEU A 137 6.36 -0.60 -9.50
CA LEU A 137 5.34 -0.92 -8.50
C LEU A 137 5.00 0.32 -7.66
N VAL A 138 3.73 0.64 -7.54
CA VAL A 138 3.24 1.70 -6.63
C VAL A 138 3.28 1.23 -5.17
N ARG A 139 3.07 -0.06 -4.94
CA ARG A 139 3.24 -0.75 -3.65
C ARG A 139 3.97 -2.08 -3.87
N ASN A 140 4.93 -2.39 -3.01
CA ASN A 140 5.81 -3.55 -3.12
C ASN A 140 5.73 -4.52 -1.93
N GLY A 141 4.75 -4.36 -1.04
CA GLY A 141 4.56 -5.17 0.17
C GLY A 141 3.17 -4.94 0.75
N ASP A 142 2.74 -5.72 1.73
CA ASP A 142 1.38 -5.64 2.28
C ASP A 142 1.19 -4.50 3.30
N TYR A 143 0.94 -3.29 2.80
CA TYR A 143 0.66 -2.12 3.62
C TYR A 143 -0.38 -1.20 2.96
N TYR A 144 -1.10 -0.45 3.78
CA TYR A 144 -2.09 0.49 3.27
C TYR A 144 -1.42 1.67 2.55
N LEU A 145 -2.01 2.07 1.43
CA LEU A 145 -1.57 3.23 0.66
C LEU A 145 -2.77 4.08 0.22
N GLY A 146 -2.88 5.30 0.77
CA GLY A 146 -3.98 6.20 0.41
C GLY A 146 -3.96 6.60 -1.08
N LEU A 147 -5.13 6.81 -1.68
CA LEU A 147 -5.32 7.05 -3.13
C LEU A 147 -4.43 8.19 -3.68
N ARG A 148 -4.36 9.32 -2.97
CA ARG A 148 -3.49 10.45 -3.37
C ARG A 148 -2.00 10.09 -3.35
N LYS A 149 -1.57 9.19 -2.46
CA LYS A 149 -0.17 8.75 -2.35
C LYS A 149 0.19 7.83 -3.52
N ARG A 150 -0.74 6.96 -3.96
CA ARG A 150 -0.58 6.13 -5.18
C ARG A 150 -0.25 6.98 -6.40
N MET A 151 -1.07 8.01 -6.66
CA MET A 151 -0.84 8.95 -7.76
C MET A 151 0.47 9.73 -7.64
N LYS A 152 0.87 10.11 -6.41
CA LYS A 152 2.16 10.81 -6.19
C LYS A 152 3.36 9.93 -6.52
N ILE A 153 3.30 8.63 -6.25
CA ILE A 153 4.38 7.70 -6.60
C ILE A 153 4.51 7.61 -8.12
N ALA A 154 3.41 7.37 -8.83
CA ALA A 154 3.40 7.33 -10.30
C ALA A 154 3.98 8.61 -10.93
N ARG A 155 3.54 9.79 -10.46
CA ARG A 155 4.06 11.09 -10.92
C ARG A 155 5.54 11.28 -10.60
N ARG A 156 6.01 10.84 -9.43
CA ARG A 156 7.43 10.92 -9.05
C ARG A 156 8.32 10.12 -9.99
N HIS A 157 7.84 8.97 -10.44
CA HIS A 157 8.56 8.14 -11.41
C HIS A 157 8.39 8.59 -12.87
N ARG A 158 7.65 9.69 -13.10
CA ARG A 158 7.30 10.19 -14.44
C ARG A 158 6.66 9.10 -15.29
N ALA A 159 5.72 8.37 -14.70
CA ALA A 159 4.99 7.32 -15.40
C ALA A 159 4.23 7.91 -16.59
N ASP A 160 4.41 7.31 -17.75
CA ASP A 160 3.69 7.59 -18.99
C ASP A 160 2.32 6.91 -18.99
N LEU A 161 2.21 5.76 -18.30
CA LEU A 161 0.96 5.02 -18.10
C LEU A 161 0.78 4.64 -16.62
N PHE A 162 -0.46 4.67 -16.14
CA PHE A 162 -0.85 4.19 -14.83
C PHE A 162 -1.88 3.07 -14.98
N ILE A 163 -1.57 1.89 -14.46
CA ILE A 163 -2.45 0.72 -14.46
C ILE A 163 -2.75 0.38 -13.00
N SER A 164 -4.02 0.46 -12.60
CA SER A 164 -4.47 -0.07 -11.30
C SER A 164 -5.10 -1.44 -11.50
N ILE A 165 -4.72 -2.39 -10.66
CA ILE A 165 -5.14 -3.79 -10.72
C ILE A 165 -6.04 -4.07 -9.52
N HIS A 166 -7.24 -4.53 -9.83
CA HIS A 166 -8.29 -4.91 -8.89
C HIS A 166 -8.82 -6.31 -9.23
N ALA A 167 -9.40 -6.96 -8.23
CA ALA A 167 -10.15 -8.20 -8.35
C ALA A 167 -11.41 -8.07 -7.49
N ASP A 168 -12.22 -7.07 -7.84
CA ASP A 168 -13.44 -6.68 -7.14
C ASP A 168 -14.45 -7.84 -7.06
N SER A 169 -15.45 -7.68 -6.20
CA SER A 169 -16.58 -8.59 -6.10
C SER A 169 -17.89 -7.95 -6.54
N PHE A 170 -18.81 -8.80 -6.99
CA PHE A 170 -20.19 -8.44 -7.28
C PHE A 170 -21.15 -9.26 -6.39
N ARG A 171 -22.38 -8.79 -6.21
CA ARG A 171 -23.38 -9.51 -5.39
C ARG A 171 -23.83 -10.82 -6.03
N ASP A 172 -23.94 -10.83 -7.35
CA ASP A 172 -24.23 -12.03 -8.12
C ASP A 172 -22.93 -12.79 -8.41
N SER A 173 -22.82 -14.00 -7.88
CA SER A 173 -21.65 -14.86 -8.05
C SER A 173 -21.49 -15.43 -9.46
N LYS A 174 -22.49 -15.28 -10.33
CA LYS A 174 -22.42 -15.65 -11.75
C LYS A 174 -21.62 -14.66 -12.58
N VAL A 175 -21.43 -13.43 -12.11
CA VAL A 175 -20.66 -12.41 -12.82
C VAL A 175 -19.18 -12.78 -12.76
N THR A 176 -18.60 -13.06 -13.93
CA THR A 176 -17.18 -13.45 -14.07
C THR A 176 -16.59 -12.84 -15.34
N GLY A 177 -15.26 -12.80 -15.41
CA GLY A 177 -14.52 -12.26 -16.56
C GLY A 177 -13.64 -11.07 -16.20
N ALA A 178 -12.75 -10.72 -17.13
CA ALA A 178 -11.91 -9.54 -17.00
C ALA A 178 -12.67 -8.29 -17.48
N SER A 179 -12.42 -7.15 -16.82
CA SER A 179 -12.97 -5.86 -17.22
C SER A 179 -11.89 -4.78 -17.17
N VAL A 180 -12.05 -3.74 -17.98
CA VAL A 180 -11.15 -2.58 -18.02
C VAL A 180 -11.99 -1.32 -17.86
N TYR A 181 -11.62 -0.49 -16.89
CA TYR A 181 -12.28 0.79 -16.62
C TYR A 181 -11.35 1.94 -16.99
N THR A 182 -11.93 3.04 -17.47
CA THR A 182 -11.23 4.31 -17.68
C THR A 182 -12.01 5.44 -17.01
N LEU A 183 -11.34 6.54 -16.69
CA LEU A 183 -11.98 7.66 -16.01
C LEU A 183 -12.94 8.39 -16.95
N SER A 184 -14.25 8.32 -16.68
CA SER A 184 -15.24 9.25 -17.24
C SER A 184 -15.44 10.41 -16.26
N ARG A 185 -15.42 11.65 -16.77
CA ARG A 185 -15.77 12.85 -15.99
C ARG A 185 -17.25 13.22 -16.11
N LYS A 186 -18.03 12.50 -16.91
CA LYS A 186 -19.40 12.87 -17.28
C LYS A 186 -20.48 11.85 -16.98
N GLY A 187 -20.13 10.65 -16.48
CA GLY A 187 -21.12 9.65 -16.05
C GLY A 187 -22.02 9.22 -17.18
#